data_AF-A0A7S4P7L0-F1
#
_entry.id   AF-A0A7S4P7L0-F1
#
_cell.length_a   1.000
_cell.length_b   1.000
_cell.length_c   1.000
_cell.angle_alpha   90.00
_cell.angle_beta   90.00
_cell.angle_gamma   90.00
#
_symmetry.space_group_name_H-M   'P 1'
#
loop_
_entity.id
_entity.type
_entity.pdbx_description
1 polymer ?
#
loop_
_entity_poly.entity_id
_entity_poly.type
_entity_poly.pdbx_seq_one_letter_code
_entity_poly.pdbx_strand_id
1 'polypeptide(L)'
;MTSFLSCVFLVLVLHRVNSQLYGKDNCGGDNSDNYCGPANVGLKDCTKETDEAALKTLVGYLGGIGFPADNYSKSIHFTTGDGDEAENIPPFTFNWHGSKSLIPIAGTYVGRNALAEFFGKVNSLTTDFAFSTDFYPPGQGVLIPSYNCLFCIAQWQENGVVVATGKTFSNAPNTVRYTMLNATYNKIAVVDVFTDNSIYQDAFCAGEVVCQA
;
A
#
# COMPACT_ATOMS: atom_id res chain seq x y z
N MET A 1 33.18 -5.07 17.14
CA MET A 1 32.10 -4.08 16.92
C MET A 1 32.09 -3.65 15.45
N THR A 2 31.70 -4.53 14.52
CA THR A 2 31.75 -4.26 13.07
C THR A 2 30.45 -4.61 12.33
N SER A 3 29.41 -5.06 13.04
CA SER A 3 28.17 -5.54 12.42
C SER A 3 27.10 -4.47 12.16
N PHE A 4 27.26 -3.25 12.68
CA PHE A 4 26.23 -2.20 12.56
C PHE A 4 26.33 -1.36 11.27
N LEU A 5 27.51 -1.26 10.66
CA LEU A 5 27.70 -0.44 9.45
C LEU A 5 27.13 -1.09 8.18
N SER A 6 27.02 -2.42 8.14
CA SER A 6 26.62 -3.15 6.94
C SER A 6 25.10 -3.17 6.71
N CYS A 7 24.29 -3.23 7.78
CA CYS A 7 22.83 -3.12 7.66
C CYS A 7 22.39 -1.71 7.22
N VAL A 8 23.00 -0.65 7.75
CA VAL A 8 22.66 0.73 7.39
C VAL A 8 22.97 1.00 5.92
N PHE A 9 24.07 0.46 5.39
CA PHE A 9 24.41 0.57 3.98
C PHE A 9 23.47 -0.23 3.07
N LEU A 10 23.06 -1.45 3.45
CA LEU A 10 22.13 -2.25 2.65
C LEU A 10 20.74 -1.59 2.59
N VAL A 11 20.27 -1.06 3.73
CA VAL A 11 19.03 -0.29 3.81
C VAL A 11 19.13 0.96 2.93
N LEU A 12 20.20 1.77 3.03
CA LEU A 12 20.39 2.97 2.19
C LEU A 12 20.54 2.67 0.69
N VAL A 13 21.13 1.53 0.32
CA VAL A 13 21.27 1.11 -1.08
C VAL A 13 19.93 0.64 -1.65
N LEU A 14 19.13 -0.15 -0.91
CA LEU A 14 17.75 -0.44 -1.29
C LEU A 14 16.90 0.84 -1.36
N HIS A 15 17.10 1.79 -0.44
CA HIS A 15 16.40 3.08 -0.45
C HIS A 15 16.71 3.89 -1.70
N ARG A 16 17.98 3.96 -2.15
CA ARG A 16 18.35 4.67 -3.38
C ARG A 16 17.86 3.97 -4.64
N VAL A 17 17.87 2.64 -4.70
CA VAL A 17 17.39 1.91 -5.87
C VAL A 17 15.87 2.05 -6.00
N ASN A 18 15.12 1.99 -4.88
CA ASN A 18 13.68 2.20 -4.88
C ASN A 18 13.29 3.68 -5.11
N SER A 19 13.94 4.65 -4.46
CA SER A 19 13.63 6.06 -4.69
C SER A 19 14.01 6.54 -6.10
N GLN A 20 15.01 5.92 -6.74
CA GLN A 20 15.27 6.11 -8.16
C GLN A 20 14.14 5.49 -8.99
N LEU A 21 13.75 4.23 -8.77
CA LEU A 21 12.64 3.60 -9.52
C LEU A 21 11.28 4.33 -9.38
N TYR A 22 11.03 5.00 -8.26
CA TYR A 22 9.73 5.58 -7.90
C TYR A 22 9.73 7.10 -7.70
N GLY A 23 10.81 7.79 -8.07
CA GLY A 23 10.97 9.23 -7.92
C GLY A 23 10.29 10.04 -9.03
N LYS A 24 9.85 11.27 -8.70
CA LYS A 24 9.36 12.29 -9.65
C LYS A 24 10.22 12.41 -10.91
N ASP A 25 11.53 12.23 -10.78
CA ASP A 25 12.51 12.40 -11.85
C ASP A 25 12.60 11.20 -12.81
N ASN A 26 12.04 10.04 -12.46
CA ASN A 26 12.00 8.84 -13.31
C ASN A 26 10.68 8.68 -14.08
N CYS A 27 9.74 9.61 -13.96
CA CYS A 27 8.51 9.63 -14.75
C CYS A 27 8.67 10.34 -16.11
N GLY A 28 9.90 10.59 -16.56
CA GLY A 28 10.22 11.15 -17.87
C GLY A 28 10.55 10.06 -18.89
N GLY A 29 9.54 9.50 -19.55
CA GLY A 29 9.74 8.63 -20.72
C GLY A 29 8.43 8.02 -21.23
N ASP A 30 8.29 7.97 -22.55
CA ASP A 30 7.11 7.47 -23.30
C ASP A 30 6.85 5.96 -23.17
N ASN A 31 7.39 5.29 -22.14
CA ASN A 31 7.24 3.85 -21.97
C ASN A 31 6.07 3.53 -21.05
N SER A 32 5.15 2.70 -21.55
CA SER A 32 3.93 2.20 -20.93
C SER A 32 4.12 1.43 -19.61
N ASP A 33 5.37 1.21 -19.20
CA ASP A 33 5.74 0.41 -18.03
C ASP A 33 6.16 1.28 -16.83
N ASN A 34 5.95 2.60 -16.92
CA ASN A 34 6.25 3.51 -15.83
C ASN A 34 5.20 3.38 -14.72
N TYR A 35 5.66 3.11 -13.50
CA TYR A 35 4.86 3.07 -12.25
C TYR A 35 4.07 4.37 -11.96
N CYS A 36 4.27 5.41 -12.78
CA CYS A 36 3.75 6.76 -12.69
C CYS A 36 2.29 6.95 -13.15
N GLY A 37 1.62 5.88 -13.58
CA GLY A 37 0.23 5.95 -14.06
C GLY A 37 0.12 6.32 -15.54
N PRO A 38 -1.11 6.45 -16.09
CA PRO A 38 -1.31 6.65 -17.53
C PRO A 38 -0.63 7.93 -18.01
N ALA A 39 0.09 7.83 -19.14
CA ALA A 39 0.97 8.85 -19.74
C ALA A 39 0.32 10.20 -20.10
N ASN A 40 -0.97 10.39 -19.80
CA ASN A 40 -1.76 11.54 -20.24
C ASN A 40 -2.19 12.50 -19.13
N VAL A 41 -1.78 12.27 -17.87
CA VAL A 41 -2.00 13.23 -16.77
C VAL A 41 -0.67 13.94 -16.52
N GLY A 42 -0.50 15.11 -17.11
CA GLY A 42 0.77 15.83 -17.12
C GLY A 42 1.36 16.03 -15.73
N LEU A 43 2.54 15.44 -15.49
CA LEU A 43 3.44 15.82 -14.39
C LEU A 43 3.77 17.33 -14.38
N LYS A 44 3.44 18.03 -15.47
CA LYS A 44 3.57 19.47 -15.69
C LYS A 44 2.71 20.31 -14.73
N ASP A 45 1.70 19.71 -14.09
CA ASP A 45 0.75 20.42 -13.22
C ASP A 45 0.95 20.18 -11.71
N CYS A 46 1.90 19.33 -11.29
CA CYS A 46 2.21 19.19 -9.86
C CYS A 46 3.03 20.39 -9.36
N THR A 47 2.47 21.11 -8.39
CA THR A 47 3.16 22.12 -7.58
C THR A 47 3.54 21.54 -6.21
N LYS A 48 4.44 22.23 -5.50
CA LYS A 48 4.79 21.87 -4.12
C LYS A 48 3.55 21.77 -3.21
N GLU A 49 2.59 22.69 -3.37
CA GLU A 49 1.37 22.71 -2.59
C GLU A 49 0.49 21.48 -2.86
N THR A 50 0.35 21.09 -4.13
CA THR A 50 -0.42 19.90 -4.50
C THR A 50 0.28 18.61 -4.08
N ASP A 51 1.62 18.56 -4.06
CA ASP A 51 2.38 17.42 -3.55
C ASP A 51 2.19 17.27 -2.02
N GLU A 52 2.26 18.37 -1.27
CA GLU A 52 2.02 18.38 0.18
C GLU A 52 0.56 18.02 0.52
N ALA A 53 -0.40 18.45 -0.30
CA ALA A 53 -1.80 18.10 -0.16
C ALA A 53 -2.05 16.59 -0.36
N ALA A 54 -1.39 15.98 -1.35
CA ALA A 54 -1.43 14.53 -1.59
C ALA A 54 -0.82 13.75 -0.42
N LEU A 55 0.34 14.18 0.09
CA LEU A 55 0.96 13.57 1.27
C LEU A 55 0.04 13.66 2.50
N LYS A 56 -0.57 14.83 2.73
CA LYS A 56 -1.51 15.03 3.84
C LYS A 56 -2.73 14.11 3.74
N THR A 57 -3.27 13.92 2.54
CA THR A 57 -4.34 12.94 2.29
C THR A 57 -3.88 11.54 2.66
N LEU A 58 -2.69 11.11 2.22
CA LEU A 58 -2.16 9.79 2.56
C LEU A 58 -1.98 9.62 4.08
N VAL A 59 -1.39 10.59 4.77
CA VAL A 59 -1.20 10.52 6.24
C VAL A 59 -2.55 10.44 6.96
N GLY A 60 -3.56 11.19 6.50
CA GLY A 60 -4.92 11.12 7.02
C GLY A 60 -5.58 9.75 6.80
N TYR A 61 -5.42 9.20 5.59
CA TYR A 61 -5.89 7.86 5.24
C TYR A 61 -5.24 6.79 6.14
N LEU A 62 -3.92 6.83 6.30
CA LEU A 62 -3.15 5.91 7.14
C LEU A 62 -3.57 6.00 8.62
N GLY A 63 -3.88 7.21 9.12
CA GLY A 63 -4.39 7.39 10.47
C GLY A 63 -5.76 6.75 10.75
N GLY A 64 -6.50 6.35 9.71
CA GLY A 64 -7.78 5.63 9.84
C GLY A 64 -7.68 4.11 9.62
N ILE A 65 -6.59 3.62 9.02
CA ILE A 65 -6.32 2.17 8.88
C ILE A 65 -5.24 1.65 9.84
N GLY A 66 -4.48 2.55 10.48
CA GLY A 66 -3.41 2.21 11.41
C GLY A 66 -3.95 1.67 12.74
N PHE A 67 -3.29 0.63 13.25
CA PHE A 67 -3.64 0.01 14.53
C PHE A 67 -3.38 0.97 15.71
N PRO A 68 -4.23 1.04 16.74
CA PRO A 68 -5.44 0.24 16.99
C PRO A 68 -6.74 0.87 16.46
N ALA A 69 -6.68 1.87 15.58
CA ALA A 69 -7.87 2.53 15.08
C ALA A 69 -8.45 1.75 13.89
N ASP A 70 -9.32 0.77 14.16
CA ASP A 70 -10.23 0.15 13.17
C ASP A 70 -11.33 1.13 12.73
N ASN A 71 -10.95 2.35 12.38
CA ASN A 71 -11.86 3.42 12.03
C ASN A 71 -11.80 3.65 10.52
N TYR A 72 -12.14 2.61 9.75
CA TYR A 72 -12.20 2.67 8.29
C TYR A 72 -13.10 3.82 7.82
N SER A 73 -14.13 4.18 8.60
CA SER A 73 -14.96 5.36 8.33
C SER A 73 -14.18 6.68 8.27
N LYS A 74 -13.08 6.83 9.04
CA LYS A 74 -12.19 7.99 8.92
C LYS A 74 -11.42 7.96 7.60
N SER A 75 -10.94 6.79 7.16
CA SER A 75 -10.20 6.65 5.89
C SER A 75 -11.06 6.97 4.67
N ILE A 76 -12.38 6.73 4.70
CA ILE A 76 -13.33 7.09 3.63
C ILE A 76 -13.27 8.59 3.32
N HIS A 77 -13.00 9.46 4.30
CA HIS A 77 -12.86 10.91 4.06
C HIS A 77 -11.67 11.28 3.18
N PHE A 78 -10.75 10.35 2.92
CA PHE A 78 -9.56 10.57 2.09
C PHE A 78 -9.64 9.85 0.74
N THR A 79 -10.70 9.08 0.47
CA THR A 79 -10.89 8.35 -0.79
C THR A 79 -12.00 8.95 -1.64
N THR A 80 -12.16 8.45 -2.87
CA THR A 80 -13.29 8.81 -3.74
C THR A 80 -14.62 8.14 -3.33
N GLY A 81 -14.62 7.29 -2.29
CA GLY A 81 -15.84 6.65 -1.78
C GLY A 81 -16.51 5.78 -2.84
N ASP A 82 -17.82 5.94 -3.06
CA ASP A 82 -18.56 5.24 -4.12
C ASP A 82 -18.40 5.89 -5.50
N GLY A 83 -17.62 6.96 -5.60
CA GLY A 83 -17.54 7.77 -6.80
C GLY A 83 -18.79 8.65 -6.98
N ASP A 84 -18.82 9.33 -8.13
CA ASP A 84 -19.93 10.15 -8.58
C ASP A 84 -19.92 10.14 -10.12
N GLU A 85 -20.92 9.47 -10.72
CA GLU A 85 -21.03 9.39 -12.17
C GLU A 85 -21.27 10.74 -12.84
N ALA A 86 -22.00 11.65 -12.18
CA ALA A 86 -22.31 12.98 -12.73
C ALA A 86 -21.05 13.85 -12.80
N GLU A 87 -20.11 13.66 -11.88
CA GLU A 87 -18.82 14.35 -11.84
C GLU A 87 -17.67 13.56 -12.51
N ASN A 88 -17.96 12.40 -13.12
CA ASN A 88 -16.96 11.46 -13.66
C ASN A 88 -15.90 11.03 -12.63
N ILE A 89 -16.29 10.90 -11.36
CA ILE A 89 -15.41 10.44 -10.28
C ILE A 89 -15.59 8.91 -10.13
N PRO A 90 -14.55 8.10 -10.34
CA PRO A 90 -14.64 6.66 -10.17
C PRO A 90 -14.76 6.27 -8.68
N PRO A 91 -15.40 5.13 -8.37
CA PRO A 91 -15.39 4.58 -7.03
C PRO A 91 -13.97 4.25 -6.58
N PHE A 92 -13.74 4.37 -5.27
CA PHE A 92 -12.48 3.99 -4.65
C PHE A 92 -12.21 2.51 -4.88
N THR A 93 -10.97 2.16 -5.22
CA THR A 93 -10.56 0.78 -5.46
C THR A 93 -9.36 0.43 -4.58
N PHE A 94 -9.48 -0.65 -3.82
CA PHE A 94 -8.40 -1.25 -3.04
C PHE A 94 -8.04 -2.61 -3.63
N ASN A 95 -6.86 -2.72 -4.21
CA ASN A 95 -6.33 -3.94 -4.81
C ASN A 95 -5.23 -4.51 -3.93
N TRP A 96 -5.45 -5.71 -3.42
CA TRP A 96 -4.42 -6.50 -2.78
C TRP A 96 -3.94 -7.56 -3.77
N HIS A 97 -2.75 -7.34 -4.34
CA HIS A 97 -2.24 -8.15 -5.44
C HIS A 97 -1.74 -9.49 -4.93
N GLY A 98 -2.40 -10.57 -5.35
CA GLY A 98 -2.04 -11.93 -5.02
C GLY A 98 -3.01 -12.94 -5.63
N SER A 99 -2.68 -14.22 -5.53
CA SER A 99 -3.58 -15.28 -6.01
C SER A 99 -4.63 -15.59 -4.95
N LYS A 100 -5.90 -15.29 -5.22
CA LYS A 100 -7.02 -15.58 -4.31
C LYS A 100 -7.19 -17.06 -4.00
N SER A 101 -6.71 -17.96 -4.88
CA SER A 101 -6.72 -19.41 -4.62
C SER A 101 -5.72 -19.83 -3.54
N LEU A 102 -4.66 -19.04 -3.34
CA LEU A 102 -3.60 -19.34 -2.36
C LEU A 102 -3.69 -18.45 -1.12
N ILE A 103 -4.06 -17.18 -1.31
CA ILE A 103 -4.18 -16.17 -0.27
C ILE A 103 -5.61 -15.63 -0.30
N PRO A 104 -6.51 -16.11 0.57
CA PRO A 104 -7.92 -15.77 0.47
C PRO A 104 -8.23 -14.27 0.62
N ILE A 105 -7.37 -13.47 1.27
CA ILE A 105 -7.54 -12.01 1.40
C ILE A 105 -7.25 -11.24 0.10
N ALA A 106 -6.62 -11.87 -0.90
CA ALA A 106 -6.27 -11.23 -2.15
C ALA A 106 -7.49 -10.87 -3.02
N GLY A 107 -7.30 -9.83 -3.85
CA GLY A 107 -8.28 -9.37 -4.82
C GLY A 107 -8.57 -7.87 -4.72
N THR A 108 -9.67 -7.49 -5.37
CA THR A 108 -10.12 -6.10 -5.51
C THR A 108 -11.37 -5.87 -4.66
N TYR A 109 -11.37 -4.77 -3.92
CA TYR A 109 -12.46 -4.28 -3.07
C TYR A 109 -12.81 -2.85 -3.52
N VAL A 110 -14.09 -2.52 -3.65
CA VAL A 110 -14.53 -1.29 -4.34
C VAL A 110 -15.56 -0.52 -3.50
N GLY A 111 -15.52 0.80 -3.61
CA GLY A 111 -16.48 1.71 -3.01
C GLY A 111 -16.12 2.10 -1.58
N ARG A 112 -17.06 2.77 -0.89
CA ARG A 112 -16.84 3.28 0.48
C ARG A 112 -16.53 2.18 1.50
N ASN A 113 -16.98 0.96 1.26
CA ASN A 113 -16.80 -0.17 2.17
C ASN A 113 -15.56 -1.02 1.89
N ALA A 114 -14.78 -0.71 0.85
CA ALA A 114 -13.66 -1.55 0.40
C ALA A 114 -12.69 -1.94 1.52
N LEU A 115 -12.32 -0.98 2.39
CA LEU A 115 -11.43 -1.24 3.52
C LEU A 115 -12.07 -2.09 4.61
N ALA A 116 -13.34 -1.82 4.93
CA ALA A 116 -14.07 -2.61 5.91
C ALA A 116 -14.23 -4.07 5.45
N GLU A 117 -14.45 -4.29 4.16
CA GLU A 117 -14.53 -5.62 3.57
C GLU A 117 -13.16 -6.33 3.59
N PHE A 118 -12.10 -5.65 3.15
CA PHE A 118 -10.75 -6.21 3.17
C PHE A 118 -10.29 -6.55 4.58
N PHE A 119 -10.29 -5.59 5.51
CA PHE A 119 -9.82 -5.82 6.87
C PHE A 119 -10.76 -6.70 7.69
N GLY A 120 -12.08 -6.65 7.43
CA GLY A 120 -13.02 -7.62 8.00
C GLY A 120 -12.67 -9.05 7.60
N LYS A 121 -12.22 -9.26 6.36
CA LYS A 121 -11.72 -10.55 5.91
C LYS A 121 -10.38 -10.93 6.54
N VAL A 122 -9.43 -10.00 6.63
CA VAL A 122 -8.16 -10.20 7.35
C VAL A 122 -8.42 -10.65 8.78
N ASN A 123 -9.27 -9.93 9.52
CA ASN A 123 -9.62 -10.22 10.92
C ASN A 123 -10.36 -11.56 11.09
N SER A 124 -11.10 -12.01 10.07
CA SER A 124 -11.75 -13.33 10.11
C SER A 124 -10.80 -14.51 9.88
N LEU A 125 -9.65 -14.26 9.24
CA LEU A 125 -8.70 -15.29 8.81
C LEU A 125 -7.39 -15.27 9.60
N THR A 126 -7.15 -14.22 10.37
CA THR A 126 -5.90 -14.02 11.11
C THR A 126 -6.17 -13.57 12.55
N THR A 127 -5.24 -13.88 13.45
CA THR A 127 -5.16 -13.24 14.77
C THR A 127 -3.94 -12.33 14.80
N ASP A 128 -4.01 -11.30 15.64
CA ASP A 128 -2.91 -10.36 15.90
C ASP A 128 -2.37 -9.67 14.63
N PHE A 129 -3.25 -9.46 13.65
CA PHE A 129 -2.87 -8.70 12.46
C PHE A 129 -2.50 -7.27 12.86
N ALA A 130 -1.30 -6.84 12.49
CA ALA A 130 -0.82 -5.49 12.73
C ALA A 130 0.24 -5.07 11.72
N PHE A 131 0.31 -3.76 11.47
CA PHE A 131 1.50 -3.17 10.85
C PHE A 131 2.68 -3.27 11.83
N SER A 132 3.84 -3.68 11.33
CA SER A 132 5.06 -3.85 12.13
C SER A 132 5.58 -2.51 12.60
N THR A 133 5.41 -2.19 13.88
CA THR A 133 5.89 -0.92 14.45
C THR A 133 7.41 -0.80 14.47
N ASP A 134 8.14 -1.90 14.30
CA ASP A 134 9.60 -1.91 14.20
C ASP A 134 10.08 -1.50 12.79
N PHE A 135 9.17 -1.43 11.81
CA PHE A 135 9.50 -0.97 10.47
C PHE A 135 9.86 0.51 10.44
N TYR A 136 10.85 0.85 9.61
CA TYR A 136 11.41 2.20 9.55
C TYR A 136 10.45 3.20 8.86
N PRO A 137 10.20 4.40 9.41
CA PRO A 137 10.65 4.88 10.72
C PRO A 137 9.91 4.18 11.87
N PRO A 138 10.63 3.71 12.91
CA PRO A 138 10.01 3.00 14.03
C PRO A 138 8.85 3.77 14.66
N GLY A 139 7.78 3.05 15.00
CA GLY A 139 6.55 3.59 15.58
C GLY A 139 5.46 3.94 14.57
N GLN A 140 5.73 3.90 13.26
CA GLN A 140 4.72 4.21 12.23
C GLN A 140 4.29 3.01 11.40
N GLY A 141 5.10 1.96 11.32
CA GLY A 141 4.80 0.75 10.54
C GLY A 141 4.65 0.96 9.03
N VAL A 142 4.90 2.20 8.57
CA VAL A 142 4.76 2.64 7.19
C VAL A 142 5.91 3.59 6.85
N LEU A 143 6.58 3.33 5.73
CA LEU A 143 7.57 4.24 5.13
C LEU A 143 6.95 4.90 3.91
N ILE A 144 7.11 6.21 3.71
CA ILE A 144 6.68 6.90 2.48
C ILE A 144 7.93 7.40 1.74
N PRO A 145 8.55 6.58 0.87
CA PRO A 145 9.81 6.97 0.21
C PRO A 145 9.64 8.02 -0.89
N SER A 146 8.45 8.15 -1.49
CA SER A 146 8.20 9.04 -2.63
C SER A 146 6.74 9.43 -2.73
N TYR A 147 6.46 10.68 -3.10
CA TYR A 147 5.12 11.18 -3.37
C TYR A 147 5.15 12.36 -4.32
N ASN A 148 4.02 12.59 -4.99
CA ASN A 148 3.64 13.80 -5.70
C ASN A 148 2.11 13.92 -5.74
N CYS A 149 1.61 14.93 -6.44
CA CYS A 149 0.19 15.24 -6.55
C CYS A 149 -0.68 14.14 -7.20
N LEU A 150 -0.09 13.19 -7.94
CA LEU A 150 -0.79 12.11 -8.65
C LEU A 150 -0.63 10.76 -7.97
N PHE A 151 0.50 10.52 -7.29
CA PHE A 151 0.73 9.27 -6.59
C PHE A 151 1.57 9.42 -5.33
N CYS A 152 1.35 8.52 -4.39
CA CYS A 152 2.25 8.29 -3.27
C CYS A 152 2.66 6.82 -3.26
N ILE A 153 3.93 6.56 -2.98
CA ILE A 153 4.43 5.21 -2.75
C ILE A 153 4.71 5.08 -1.26
N ALA A 154 4.20 4.01 -0.65
CA ALA A 154 4.53 3.62 0.70
C ALA A 154 5.09 2.19 0.73
N GLN A 155 5.73 1.84 1.82
CA GLN A 155 6.01 0.45 2.18
C GLN A 155 5.35 0.13 3.51
N TRP A 156 4.73 -1.04 3.56
CA TRP A 156 4.16 -1.61 4.76
C TRP A 156 4.96 -2.84 5.15
N GLN A 157 4.99 -3.14 6.45
CA GLN A 157 5.31 -4.47 6.92
C GLN A 157 4.15 -4.97 7.76
N GLU A 158 3.70 -6.19 7.49
CA GLU A 158 2.56 -6.78 8.18
C GLU A 158 3.00 -7.99 9.00
N ASN A 159 2.36 -8.15 10.15
CA ASN A 159 2.47 -9.31 11.00
C ASN A 159 1.08 -9.91 11.22
N GLY A 160 1.02 -11.21 11.45
CA GLY A 160 -0.21 -11.88 11.86
C GLY A 160 -0.05 -13.40 11.89
N VAL A 161 -1.04 -14.08 12.47
CA VAL A 161 -1.10 -15.54 12.54
C VAL A 161 -2.34 -16.01 11.79
N VAL A 162 -2.18 -16.89 10.81
CA VAL A 162 -3.32 -17.43 10.06
C VAL A 162 -4.07 -18.43 10.94
N VAL A 163 -5.35 -18.19 11.19
CA VAL A 163 -6.20 -19.00 12.09
C VAL A 163 -6.23 -20.47 11.67
N ALA A 164 -6.38 -20.72 10.36
CA ALA A 164 -6.57 -22.07 9.84
C ALA A 164 -5.31 -22.95 9.94
N THR A 165 -4.12 -22.36 9.83
CA THR A 165 -2.84 -23.10 9.79
C THR A 165 -2.02 -22.95 11.06
N GLY A 166 -2.32 -21.93 11.88
CA GLY A 166 -1.51 -21.51 13.02
C GLY A 166 -0.15 -20.90 12.62
N LYS A 167 0.13 -20.72 11.33
CA LYS A 167 1.41 -20.20 10.85
C LYS A 167 1.44 -18.67 10.92
N THR A 168 2.59 -18.14 11.31
CA THR A 168 2.85 -16.69 11.37
C THR A 168 3.41 -16.19 10.04
N PHE A 169 2.90 -15.07 9.54
CA PHE A 169 3.66 -14.21 8.63
C PHE A 169 4.19 -13.04 9.46
N SER A 170 5.50 -12.77 9.36
CA SER A 170 6.15 -11.71 10.12
C SER A 170 6.96 -10.81 9.22
N ASN A 171 6.84 -9.51 9.44
CA ASN A 171 7.47 -8.45 8.67
C ASN A 171 7.27 -8.62 7.16
N ALA A 172 6.09 -9.10 6.76
CA ALA A 172 5.74 -9.35 5.37
C ALA A 172 5.78 -8.01 4.62
N PRO A 173 6.73 -7.79 3.69
CA PRO A 173 6.94 -6.50 3.08
C PRO A 173 5.97 -6.29 1.92
N ASN A 174 5.30 -5.14 1.91
CA ASN A 174 4.43 -4.73 0.82
C ASN A 174 4.87 -3.38 0.29
N THR A 175 4.88 -3.23 -1.03
CA THR A 175 4.97 -1.92 -1.69
C THR A 175 3.57 -1.47 -2.04
N VAL A 176 3.17 -0.29 -1.61
CA VAL A 176 1.81 0.22 -1.80
C VAL A 176 1.85 1.49 -2.63
N ARG A 177 1.11 1.49 -3.74
CA ARG A 177 0.89 2.68 -4.55
C ARG A 177 -0.50 3.24 -4.25
N TYR A 178 -0.54 4.51 -3.90
CA TYR A 178 -1.76 5.31 -3.78
C TYR A 178 -1.85 6.20 -5.00
N THR A 179 -2.88 6.05 -5.81
CA THR A 179 -3.15 6.93 -6.94
C THR A 179 -4.22 7.94 -6.53
N MET A 180 -3.87 9.21 -6.62
CA MET A 180 -4.78 10.32 -6.41
C MET A 180 -5.70 10.47 -7.62
N LEU A 181 -6.91 10.96 -7.42
CA LEU A 181 -7.88 11.18 -8.50
C LEU A 181 -7.30 12.13 -9.55
N ASN A 182 -6.77 13.28 -9.11
CA ASN A 182 -5.99 14.21 -9.92
C ASN A 182 -5.28 15.23 -9.00
N ALA A 183 -4.51 16.14 -9.59
CA ALA A 183 -3.70 17.14 -8.88
C ALA A 183 -4.51 18.15 -8.05
N THR A 184 -5.74 18.47 -8.47
CA THR A 184 -6.60 19.49 -7.83
C THR A 184 -7.62 18.89 -6.87
N TYR A 185 -7.92 17.60 -7.00
CA TYR A 185 -8.82 16.83 -6.17
C TYR A 185 -8.03 15.68 -5.51
N ASN A 186 -7.38 16.01 -4.41
CA ASN A 186 -6.44 15.16 -3.67
C ASN A 186 -7.13 14.04 -2.86
N LYS A 187 -8.05 13.30 -3.48
CA LYS A 187 -8.63 12.05 -2.93
C LYS A 187 -7.92 10.86 -3.53
N ILE A 188 -7.72 9.82 -2.75
CA ILE A 188 -7.17 8.55 -3.22
C ILE A 188 -8.28 7.83 -4.01
N ALA A 189 -8.04 7.57 -5.29
CA ALA A 189 -8.93 6.80 -6.15
C ALA A 189 -8.58 5.31 -6.14
N VAL A 190 -7.28 4.99 -6.11
CA VAL A 190 -6.81 3.59 -6.15
C VAL A 190 -5.71 3.37 -5.13
N VAL A 191 -5.75 2.22 -4.46
CA VAL A 191 -4.64 1.67 -3.67
C VAL A 191 -4.27 0.32 -4.25
N ASP A 192 -3.02 0.17 -4.67
CA ASP A 192 -2.44 -1.09 -5.11
C ASP A 192 -1.41 -1.56 -4.09
N VAL A 193 -1.69 -2.67 -3.41
CA VAL A 193 -0.79 -3.33 -2.47
C VAL A 193 -0.09 -4.47 -3.20
N PHE A 194 1.17 -4.26 -3.57
CA PHE A 194 2.04 -5.27 -4.17
C PHE A 194 2.76 -6.04 -3.06
N THR A 195 2.54 -7.34 -3.02
CA THR A 195 2.96 -8.19 -1.91
C THR A 195 4.07 -9.12 -2.34
N ASP A 196 4.97 -9.45 -1.42
CA ASP A 196 5.74 -10.68 -1.55
C ASP A 196 4.81 -11.86 -1.22
N ASN A 197 4.13 -12.35 -2.26
CA ASN A 197 3.14 -13.40 -2.13
C ASN A 197 3.69 -14.68 -1.48
N SER A 198 5.01 -14.94 -1.51
CA SER A 198 5.59 -16.17 -0.95
C SER A 198 5.33 -16.28 0.56
N ILE A 199 5.55 -15.21 1.31
CA ILE A 199 5.39 -15.17 2.78
C ILE A 199 3.92 -15.42 3.16
N TYR A 200 2.99 -14.80 2.45
CA TYR A 200 1.57 -15.01 2.69
C TYR A 200 1.13 -16.41 2.28
N GLN A 201 1.55 -16.89 1.12
CA GLN A 201 1.23 -18.25 0.67
C GLN A 201 1.69 -19.30 1.68
N ASP A 202 2.94 -19.20 2.15
CA ASP A 202 3.50 -20.12 3.13
C ASP A 202 2.70 -20.15 4.44
N ALA A 203 2.20 -18.99 4.88
CA ALA A 203 1.35 -18.88 6.06
C ALA A 203 -0.07 -19.41 5.82
N PHE A 204 -0.69 -19.12 4.67
CA PHE A 204 -2.07 -19.52 4.36
C PHE A 204 -2.21 -20.99 3.92
N CYS A 205 -1.13 -21.63 3.48
CA CYS A 205 -1.14 -23.05 3.09
C CYS A 205 -0.89 -23.98 4.29
N ALA A 206 -1.76 -24.97 4.46
CA ALA A 206 -1.64 -26.02 5.47
C ALA A 206 -0.60 -27.10 5.15
N GLY A 207 -0.03 -27.11 3.94
CA GLY A 207 0.92 -28.15 3.49
C GLY A 207 2.29 -28.08 4.16
N GLU A 208 2.93 -29.24 4.31
CA GLU A 208 4.33 -29.41 4.73
C GLU A 208 5.34 -29.06 3.61
N VAL A 209 4.88 -28.77 2.39
CA VAL A 209 5.70 -28.44 1.23
C VAL A 209 5.04 -27.28 0.46
N VAL A 210 5.85 -26.26 0.17
CA VAL A 210 5.59 -25.00 -0.57
C VAL A 210 4.39 -25.01 -1.52
N CYS A 211 3.54 -23.99 -1.43
CA CYS A 211 2.43 -23.80 -2.38
C CYS A 211 3.02 -23.49 -3.76
N GLN A 212 2.81 -24.37 -4.73
CA GLN A 212 3.03 -24.04 -6.13
C GLN A 212 1.68 -23.74 -6.77
N ALA A 213 1.62 -22.59 -7.45
CA ALA A 213 0.49 -22.18 -8.28
C ALA A 213 0.43 -23.01 -9.57
#